data_AF-A0A4Q7F2S1-F1
#
_entry.id   AF-A0A4Q7F2S1-F1
#
_cell.length_a   1.000
_cell.length_b   1.000
_cell.length_c   1.000
_cell.angle_alpha   90.00
_cell.angle_beta   90.00
_cell.angle_gamma   90.00
#
_symmetry.space_group_name_H-M   'P 1'
#
loop_
_entity.id
_entity.type
_entity.pdbx_description
1 polymer ?
#
loop_
_entity_poly.entity_id
_entity_poly.type
_entity_poly.pdbx_seq_one_letter_code
_entity_poly.pdbx_strand_id
1 'polypeptide(L)'
;MTVVEESSMAKAAERLAISRPVISRTIANLEHMLGVTLRLSAGEWRNPMIHATCHTADNVRCIEFDATPWFNEADAPSIIDLAQRGWASTAIADSLEGRRGYERLHDLVEYAAKRLQSESLEDPTWETFECVVDGPEAVAWLEKNRPDVVTRIR
;
A
#
# COMPACT_ATOMS: atom_id res chain seq x y z
N MET A 1 18.04 -16.14 30.01
CA MET A 1 18.16 -14.68 30.23
C MET A 1 19.51 -14.31 29.62
N THR A 2 19.65 -13.77 28.43
CA THR A 2 18.82 -12.93 27.53
C THR A 2 19.08 -13.37 26.07
N VAL A 3 18.03 -13.54 25.26
CA VAL A 3 18.17 -13.70 23.80
C VAL A 3 17.48 -12.51 23.17
N VAL A 4 18.26 -11.51 22.79
CA VAL A 4 17.88 -10.42 21.88
C VAL A 4 19.11 -10.24 21.00
N GLU A 5 19.00 -10.58 19.72
CA GLU A 5 19.42 -9.71 18.61
C GLU A 5 19.22 -10.40 17.25
N GLU A 6 18.71 -9.60 16.32
CA GLU A 6 18.58 -9.82 14.87
C GLU A 6 17.45 -10.75 14.36
N SER A 7 16.21 -10.27 14.55
CA SER A 7 14.99 -10.73 13.86
C SER A 7 14.92 -10.34 12.37
N SER A 8 15.88 -10.75 11.54
CA SER A 8 15.65 -10.79 10.09
C SER A 8 16.64 -11.69 9.33
N MET A 9 16.18 -12.86 8.91
CA MET A 9 16.93 -13.75 8.00
C MET A 9 17.15 -13.16 6.60
N ALA A 10 16.40 -12.13 6.20
CA ALA A 10 16.61 -11.45 4.92
C ALA A 10 17.96 -10.70 4.89
N LYS A 11 18.32 -10.02 6.00
CA LYS A 11 19.66 -9.41 6.18
C LYS A 11 20.78 -10.46 6.25
N ALA A 12 20.49 -11.64 6.80
CA ALA A 12 21.45 -12.74 6.85
C ALA A 12 21.69 -13.35 5.44
N ALA A 13 20.65 -13.47 4.61
CA ALA A 13 20.75 -14.02 3.26
C ALA A 13 21.49 -13.08 2.29
N GLU A 14 21.29 -11.77 2.41
CA GLU A 14 22.01 -10.76 1.62
C GLU A 14 23.53 -10.75 1.93
N ARG A 15 23.89 -10.94 3.20
CA ARG A 15 25.31 -11.04 3.63
C ARG A 15 26.00 -12.33 3.21
N LEU A 16 25.26 -13.40 2.97
CA LEU A 16 25.82 -14.72 2.68
C LEU A 16 25.98 -15.03 1.18
N ALA A 17 25.57 -14.13 0.28
CA ALA A 17 25.71 -14.27 -1.18
C ALA A 17 25.22 -15.63 -1.74
N ILE A 18 24.16 -16.20 -1.15
CA ILE A 18 23.62 -17.50 -1.58
C ILE A 18 22.43 -17.30 -2.50
N SER A 19 22.53 -17.79 -3.74
CA SER A 19 21.47 -17.67 -4.74
C SER A 19 20.19 -18.42 -4.34
N ARG A 20 19.03 -17.84 -4.71
CA ARG A 20 17.66 -18.36 -4.54
C ARG A 20 17.45 -19.88 -4.72
N PRO A 21 18.09 -20.61 -5.66
CA PRO A 21 17.89 -22.06 -5.79
C PRO A 21 18.40 -22.91 -4.60
N VAL A 22 19.30 -22.39 -3.77
CA VAL A 22 19.85 -23.15 -2.62
C VAL A 22 18.84 -23.22 -1.47
N ILE A 23 17.95 -22.24 -1.38
CA ILE A 23 16.90 -22.18 -0.35
C ILE A 23 15.91 -23.35 -0.55
N SER A 24 15.44 -23.59 -1.78
CA SER A 24 14.55 -24.72 -2.07
C SER A 24 15.17 -26.08 -1.76
N ARG A 25 16.47 -26.27 -2.02
CA ARG A 25 17.14 -27.56 -1.79
C ARG A 25 17.37 -27.84 -0.31
N THR A 26 17.63 -26.79 0.48
CA THR A 26 17.86 -26.90 1.93
C THR A 26 16.56 -27.18 2.68
N ILE A 27 15.44 -26.58 2.23
CA ILE A 27 14.10 -26.82 2.77
C ILE A 27 13.68 -28.28 2.56
N ALA A 28 13.81 -28.81 1.33
CA ALA A 28 13.45 -30.19 1.03
C ALA A 28 14.23 -31.21 1.88
N ASN A 29 15.51 -30.95 2.15
CA ASN A 29 16.33 -31.81 3.00
C ASN A 29 15.91 -31.75 4.49
N LEU A 30 15.47 -30.58 4.98
CA LEU A 30 14.99 -30.42 6.36
C LEU A 30 13.61 -31.07 6.57
N GLU A 31 12.70 -30.96 5.62
CA GLU A 31 11.39 -31.62 5.66
C GLU A 31 11.53 -33.15 5.70
N HIS A 32 12.46 -33.69 4.90
CA HIS A 32 12.72 -35.12 4.87
C HIS A 32 13.35 -35.63 6.18
N MET A 33 14.21 -34.84 6.81
CA MET A 33 14.93 -35.22 8.04
C MET A 33 14.05 -35.12 9.30
N LEU A 34 13.08 -34.21 9.32
CA LEU A 34 12.22 -33.96 10.48
C LEU A 34 10.83 -34.58 10.36
N GLY A 35 10.48 -35.16 9.20
CA GLY A 35 9.19 -35.83 8.98
C GLY A 35 7.96 -34.90 9.07
N VAL A 36 8.18 -33.59 9.02
CA VAL A 36 7.15 -32.55 9.07
C VAL A 36 7.21 -31.74 7.78
N THR A 37 6.04 -31.44 7.21
CA THR A 37 5.95 -30.42 6.17
C THR A 37 6.20 -29.07 6.84
N LEU A 38 7.34 -28.46 6.53
CA LEU A 38 7.59 -27.07 6.90
C LEU A 38 6.74 -26.24 5.95
N ARG A 39 5.46 -26.05 6.31
CA ARG A 39 4.71 -24.88 5.86
C ARG A 39 5.41 -23.68 6.45
N LEU A 40 6.48 -23.25 5.79
CA LEU A 40 6.78 -21.84 5.71
C LEU A 40 5.45 -21.25 5.23
N SER A 41 4.70 -20.65 6.15
CA SER A 41 3.94 -19.48 5.77
C SER A 41 5.02 -18.60 5.19
N ALA A 42 5.18 -18.70 3.86
CA ALA A 42 5.98 -17.80 3.09
C ALA A 42 5.48 -16.46 3.58
N GLY A 43 6.27 -15.79 4.43
CA GLY A 43 6.15 -14.37 4.65
C GLY A 43 6.06 -13.84 3.24
N GLU A 44 4.86 -13.39 2.93
CA GLU A 44 4.27 -13.41 1.62
C GLU A 44 5.30 -12.92 0.61
N TRP A 45 5.35 -13.51 -0.58
CA TRP A 45 5.87 -12.78 -1.75
C TRP A 45 4.90 -11.62 -2.07
N ARG A 46 4.54 -10.83 -1.04
CA ARG A 46 3.59 -9.71 -1.03
C ARG A 46 4.12 -8.75 -2.04
N ASN A 47 3.35 -8.58 -3.10
CA ASN A 47 3.40 -7.30 -3.78
C ASN A 47 3.22 -6.25 -2.66
N PRO A 48 4.14 -5.29 -2.48
CA PRO A 48 4.10 -4.40 -1.34
C PRO A 48 2.74 -3.70 -1.32
N MET A 49 2.04 -3.79 -0.19
CA MET A 49 0.78 -3.06 -0.03
C MET A 49 1.13 -1.57 0.00
N ILE A 50 0.37 -0.75 -0.72
CA ILE A 50 0.52 0.69 -0.69
C ILE A 50 -0.48 1.23 0.33
N HIS A 51 0.01 1.70 1.48
CA HIS A 51 -0.86 2.28 2.50
C HIS A 51 -1.33 3.67 2.08
N ALA A 52 -2.59 3.96 2.39
CA ALA A 52 -3.15 5.29 2.25
C ALA A 52 -4.07 5.61 3.43
N THR A 53 -4.16 6.89 3.77
CA THR A 53 -5.04 7.42 4.81
C THR A 53 -6.01 8.40 4.19
N CYS A 54 -7.30 8.27 4.48
CA CYS A 54 -8.29 9.32 4.18
C CYS A 54 -8.78 9.95 5.47
N HIS A 55 -8.92 11.26 5.47
CA HIS A 55 -9.48 12.02 6.57
C HIS A 55 -10.45 13.08 6.09
N THR A 56 -11.51 13.32 6.86
CA THR A 56 -12.45 14.41 6.57
C THR A 56 -11.84 15.75 6.97
N ALA A 57 -12.23 16.84 6.32
CA ALA A 57 -11.66 18.16 6.58
C ALA A 57 -11.92 18.67 8.02
N ASP A 58 -13.00 18.20 8.65
CA ASP A 58 -13.30 18.41 10.07
C ASP A 58 -12.50 17.50 11.02
N ASN A 59 -11.65 16.62 10.49
CA ASN A 59 -10.86 15.60 11.20
C ASN A 59 -11.67 14.63 12.07
N VAL A 60 -13.00 14.55 11.89
CA VAL A 60 -13.87 13.66 12.67
C VAL A 60 -13.69 12.20 12.25
N ARG A 61 -13.45 11.95 10.95
CA ARG A 61 -13.22 10.60 10.42
C ARG A 61 -11.83 10.51 9.84
N CYS A 62 -11.14 9.42 10.19
CA CYS A 62 -9.85 9.05 9.65
C CYS A 62 -9.80 7.53 9.49
N ILE A 63 -9.39 7.05 8.32
CA ILE A 63 -9.25 5.62 8.02
C ILE A 63 -7.97 5.35 7.26
N GLU A 64 -7.44 4.15 7.44
CA GLU A 64 -6.35 3.60 6.63
C GLU A 64 -6.91 2.52 5.69
N PHE A 65 -6.37 2.42 4.48
CA PHE A 65 -6.78 1.45 3.47
C PHE A 65 -5.63 1.10 2.52
N ASP A 66 -5.81 0.03 1.75
CA ASP A 66 -4.87 -0.40 0.71
C ASP A 66 -5.16 0.34 -0.61
N ALA A 67 -4.22 1.15 -1.08
CA ALA A 67 -4.34 1.84 -2.37
C ALA A 67 -3.84 0.99 -3.56
N THR A 68 -3.25 -0.18 -3.32
CA THR A 68 -2.66 -1.03 -4.39
C THR A 68 -3.60 -1.28 -5.57
N PRO A 69 -4.91 -1.56 -5.37
CA PRO A 69 -5.82 -1.78 -6.50
C PRO A 69 -5.97 -0.55 -7.41
N TRP A 70 -5.92 0.66 -6.84
CA TRP A 70 -5.95 1.89 -7.63
C TRP A 70 -4.68 2.02 -8.48
N PHE A 71 -3.49 1.80 -7.89
CA PHE A 71 -2.22 1.84 -8.60
C PHE A 71 -2.10 0.77 -9.69
N ASN A 72 -2.78 -0.36 -9.52
CA ASN A 72 -2.82 -1.42 -10.52
C ASN A 72 -3.65 -1.03 -11.76
N GLU A 73 -4.68 -0.21 -11.59
CA GLU A 73 -5.67 0.09 -12.64
C GLU A 73 -5.54 1.50 -13.25
N ALA A 74 -5.07 2.48 -12.47
CA ALA A 74 -4.94 3.86 -12.90
C ALA A 74 -3.95 4.02 -14.06
N ASP A 75 -4.24 4.85 -15.04
CA ASP A 75 -3.31 5.12 -16.14
C ASP A 75 -2.05 5.89 -15.66
N ALA A 76 -0.98 5.86 -16.46
CA ALA A 76 0.28 6.51 -16.11
C ALA A 76 0.13 8.04 -15.85
N PRO A 77 -0.58 8.82 -16.69
CA PRO A 77 -0.88 10.22 -16.41
C PRO A 77 -1.52 10.46 -15.03
N SER A 78 -2.54 9.68 -14.66
CA SER A 78 -3.21 9.80 -13.35
C SER A 78 -2.27 9.58 -12.17
N ILE A 79 -1.35 8.61 -12.27
CA ILE A 79 -0.35 8.37 -11.22
C ILE A 79 0.70 9.49 -11.16
N ILE A 80 1.11 10.04 -12.31
CA ILE A 80 2.07 11.14 -12.36
C ILE A 80 1.46 12.41 -11.77
N ASP A 81 0.21 12.72 -12.09
CA ASP A 81 -0.54 13.85 -11.50
C ASP A 81 -0.64 13.69 -9.98
N LEU A 82 -1.00 12.49 -9.48
CA LEU A 82 -1.02 12.20 -8.05
C LEU A 82 0.34 12.46 -7.38
N ALA A 83 1.43 12.01 -8.00
CA ALA A 83 2.78 12.23 -7.48
C ALA A 83 3.15 13.72 -7.47
N GLN A 84 2.77 14.48 -8.50
CA GLN A 84 2.97 15.93 -8.57
C GLN A 84 2.19 16.71 -7.52
N ARG A 85 1.02 16.19 -7.11
CA ARG A 85 0.20 16.71 -5.99
C ARG A 85 0.71 16.29 -4.62
N GLY A 86 1.87 15.62 -4.54
CA GLY A 86 2.43 15.17 -3.27
C GLY A 86 1.74 13.94 -2.68
N TRP A 87 1.20 13.07 -3.54
CA TRP A 87 0.52 11.83 -3.15
C TRP A 87 -0.83 12.02 -2.45
N ALA A 88 -1.45 13.18 -2.60
CA ALA A 88 -2.77 13.50 -2.08
C ALA A 88 -3.79 13.67 -3.22
N SER A 89 -4.93 12.97 -3.13
CA SER A 89 -6.08 13.13 -4.05
C SER A 89 -7.32 12.40 -3.57
N THR A 90 -8.48 13.05 -3.65
CA THR A 90 -9.81 12.45 -3.42
C THR A 90 -10.19 11.38 -4.46
N ALA A 91 -9.62 11.45 -5.68
CA ALA A 91 -9.92 10.53 -6.77
C ALA A 91 -9.61 9.04 -6.46
N ILE A 92 -8.71 8.79 -5.50
CA ILE A 92 -8.40 7.44 -5.02
C ILE A 92 -9.60 6.86 -4.28
N ALA A 93 -10.25 7.66 -3.43
CA ALA A 93 -11.43 7.25 -2.69
C ALA A 93 -12.60 7.00 -3.64
N ASP A 94 -12.87 7.94 -4.54
CA ASP A 94 -13.97 7.84 -5.52
C ASP A 94 -13.89 6.55 -6.35
N SER A 95 -12.67 6.10 -6.65
CA SER A 95 -12.42 4.90 -7.45
C SER A 95 -12.55 3.58 -6.65
N LEU A 96 -12.37 3.63 -5.33
CA LEU A 96 -12.29 2.46 -4.46
C LEU A 96 -13.52 2.28 -3.57
N GLU A 97 -14.26 3.34 -3.23
CA GLU A 97 -15.34 3.29 -2.23
C GLU A 97 -16.46 2.29 -2.56
N GLY A 98 -16.77 2.07 -3.84
CA GLY A 98 -17.79 1.12 -4.27
C GLY A 98 -17.36 -0.35 -4.23
N ARG A 99 -16.11 -0.64 -3.85
CA ARG A 99 -15.54 -2.00 -3.90
C ARG A 99 -15.73 -2.72 -2.57
N ARG A 100 -15.85 -4.05 -2.65
CA ARG A 100 -15.84 -4.90 -1.44
C ARG A 100 -14.51 -4.76 -0.71
N GLY A 101 -14.58 -4.56 0.61
CA GLY A 101 -13.42 -4.30 1.46
C GLY A 101 -13.09 -2.81 1.66
N TYR A 102 -13.82 -1.91 0.99
CA TYR A 102 -13.66 -0.45 1.09
C TYR A 102 -14.91 0.24 1.65
N GLU A 103 -15.77 -0.50 2.36
CA GLU A 103 -17.03 0.01 2.91
C GLU A 103 -16.79 1.19 3.87
N ARG A 104 -15.68 1.18 4.62
CA ARG A 104 -15.29 2.29 5.50
C ARG A 104 -14.94 3.57 4.73
N LEU A 105 -14.41 3.44 3.51
CA LEU A 105 -14.10 4.55 2.62
C LEU A 105 -15.39 5.16 2.09
N HIS A 106 -16.36 4.32 1.72
CA HIS A 106 -17.69 4.77 1.38
C HIS A 106 -18.37 5.53 2.53
N ASP A 107 -18.31 5.00 3.76
CA ASP A 107 -18.88 5.68 4.93
C ASP A 107 -18.23 7.05 5.19
N LEU A 108 -16.96 7.22 4.84
CA LEU A 108 -16.23 8.49 4.98
C LEU A 108 -16.68 9.49 3.91
N VAL A 109 -16.72 9.06 2.65
CA VAL A 109 -17.17 9.88 1.50
C VAL A 109 -18.63 10.31 1.71
N GLU A 110 -19.48 9.39 2.15
CA GLU A 110 -20.89 9.68 2.43
C GLU A 110 -21.05 10.70 3.57
N TYR A 111 -20.24 10.59 4.63
CA TYR A 111 -20.23 11.57 5.72
C TYR A 111 -19.80 12.95 5.21
N ALA A 112 -18.71 13.02 4.43
CA ALA A 112 -18.20 14.26 3.87
C ALA A 112 -19.24 14.95 2.99
N ALA A 113 -19.91 14.19 2.11
CA ALA A 113 -21.00 14.68 1.27
C ALA A 113 -22.21 15.16 2.08
N LYS A 114 -22.65 14.43 3.11
CA LYS A 114 -23.84 14.82 3.89
C LYS A 114 -23.60 16.00 4.83
N ARG A 115 -22.42 16.05 5.45
CA ARG A 115 -22.13 16.97 6.56
C ARG A 115 -21.39 18.22 6.13
N LEU A 116 -20.41 18.08 5.24
CA LEU A 116 -19.44 19.12 4.89
C LEU A 116 -19.70 19.75 3.52
N GLN A 117 -20.54 19.14 2.68
CA GLN A 117 -20.89 19.71 1.36
C GLN A 117 -21.51 21.10 1.47
N SER A 118 -22.30 21.37 2.52
CA SER A 118 -22.90 22.71 2.71
C SER A 118 -21.84 23.78 2.97
N GLU A 119 -20.76 23.43 3.68
CA GLU A 119 -19.63 24.31 3.99
C GLU A 119 -18.70 24.46 2.76
N SER A 120 -18.52 23.39 1.97
CA SER A 120 -17.77 23.43 0.70
C SER A 120 -18.46 24.24 -0.41
N LEU A 121 -19.79 24.46 -0.35
CA LEU A 121 -20.46 25.38 -1.27
C LEU A 121 -20.04 26.84 -1.06
N GLU A 122 -19.52 27.19 0.11
CA GLU A 122 -19.02 28.53 0.42
C GLU A 122 -17.60 28.74 -0.13
N ASP A 123 -16.80 27.68 -0.16
CA ASP A 123 -15.47 27.65 -0.79
C ASP A 123 -15.28 26.35 -1.61
N PRO A 124 -15.49 26.39 -2.94
CA PRO A 124 -15.37 25.22 -3.80
C PRO A 124 -13.93 24.72 -3.97
N THR A 125 -12.93 25.47 -3.50
CA THR A 125 -11.54 25.01 -3.45
C THR A 125 -11.25 24.17 -2.21
N TRP A 126 -12.17 24.16 -1.24
CA TRP A 126 -12.08 23.36 -0.04
C TRP A 126 -12.66 21.96 -0.26
N GLU A 127 -11.76 20.98 -0.33
CA GLU A 127 -12.15 19.57 -0.38
C GLU A 127 -12.72 19.14 0.98
N THR A 128 -13.85 18.42 0.95
CA THR A 128 -14.54 17.96 2.17
C THR A 128 -13.81 16.81 2.88
N PHE A 129 -12.89 16.16 2.18
CA PHE A 129 -11.98 15.15 2.70
C PHE A 129 -10.74 15.09 1.82
N GLU A 130 -9.67 14.50 2.33
CA GLU A 130 -8.42 14.31 1.59
C GLU A 130 -7.90 12.88 1.84
N CYS A 131 -7.32 12.28 0.80
CA CYS A 131 -6.67 10.98 0.88
C CYS A 131 -5.20 11.10 0.50
N VAL A 132 -4.33 10.64 1.38
CA VAL A 132 -2.88 10.72 1.26
C VAL A 132 -2.30 9.31 1.19
N VAL A 133 -1.51 9.05 0.15
CA VAL A 133 -0.81 7.79 -0.06
C VAL A 133 0.59 7.88 0.52
N ASP A 134 1.10 6.77 1.08
CA ASP A 134 2.51 6.66 1.42
C ASP A 134 3.36 6.67 0.14
N GLY A 135 3.97 7.82 -0.14
CA GLY A 135 4.79 8.05 -1.32
C GLY A 135 5.96 7.06 -1.46
N PRO A 136 6.77 6.82 -0.41
CA PRO A 136 7.82 5.81 -0.45
C PRO A 136 7.34 4.40 -0.84
N GLU A 137 6.23 3.94 -0.28
CA GLU A 137 5.63 2.64 -0.63
C GLU A 137 5.09 2.63 -2.07
N ALA A 138 4.40 3.70 -2.48
CA ALA A 138 3.91 3.86 -3.85
C ALA A 138 5.06 3.80 -4.87
N VAL A 139 6.15 4.53 -4.62
CA VAL A 139 7.34 4.50 -5.48
C VAL A 139 7.97 3.11 -5.50
N ALA A 140 8.15 2.47 -4.34
CA ALA A 140 8.74 1.13 -4.25
C ALA A 140 7.89 0.07 -4.97
N TRP A 141 6.56 0.22 -4.97
CA TRP A 141 5.66 -0.64 -5.73
C TRP A 141 5.77 -0.37 -7.23
N LEU A 142 5.76 0.90 -7.64
CA LEU A 142 5.86 1.30 -9.05
C LEU A 142 7.21 0.87 -9.67
N GLU A 143 8.31 0.92 -8.91
CA GLU A 143 9.62 0.45 -9.40
C GLU A 143 9.61 -1.02 -9.83
N LYS A 144 8.79 -1.84 -9.15
CA LYS A 144 8.67 -3.27 -9.42
C LYS A 144 7.64 -3.58 -10.49
N ASN A 145 6.52 -2.85 -10.49
CA ASN A 145 5.34 -3.19 -11.28
C ASN A 145 5.17 -2.33 -12.53
N ARG A 146 5.54 -1.03 -12.48
CA ARG A 146 5.37 -0.04 -13.56
C ARG A 146 6.57 0.91 -13.68
N PRO A 147 7.76 0.39 -14.04
CA PRO A 147 9.01 1.17 -14.02
C PRO A 147 9.04 2.35 -15.03
N ASP A 148 8.25 2.26 -16.10
CA ASP A 148 8.06 3.34 -17.07
C ASP A 148 7.41 4.58 -16.44
N VAL A 149 6.52 4.38 -15.47
CA VAL A 149 5.85 5.47 -14.73
C VAL A 149 6.82 6.13 -13.75
N VAL A 150 7.59 5.34 -12.99
CA VAL A 150 8.59 5.88 -12.02
C VAL A 150 9.60 6.78 -12.71
N THR A 151 10.04 6.41 -13.92
CA THR A 151 11.01 7.17 -14.70
C THR A 151 10.51 8.58 -15.04
N ARG A 152 9.18 8.80 -15.02
CA ARG A 152 8.54 10.09 -15.33
C ARG A 152 8.18 10.91 -14.10
N ILE A 153 8.23 10.30 -12.91
CA ILE A 153 7.99 10.98 -11.63
C ILE A 153 9.31 11.58 -11.07
N ARG A 154 10.44 10.95 -11.39
CA ARG A 154 11.80 11.39 -11.03
C ARG A 154 12.28 12.54 -11.92
#